data_AF-A0A8J7F1E1-F1
#
_entry.id   AF-A0A8J7F1E1-F1
#
_cell.length_a   1.000
_cell.length_b   1.000
_cell.length_c   1.000
_cell.angle_alpha   90.00
_cell.angle_beta   90.00
_cell.angle_gamma   90.00
#
_symmetry.space_group_name_H-M   'P 1'
#
loop_
_entity.id
_entity.type
_entity.pdbx_description
1 polymer ?
#
loop_
_entity_poly.entity_id
_entity_poly.type
_entity_poly.pdbx_seq_one_letter_code
_entity_poly.pdbx_strand_id
1 'polypeptide(L)'
;MIRPYHLTILSLLILSSPLLGLSINQSFSYIDRNNAEKLFSNIESPGNVAICRAEGNCEKNGQFTSLYYGHIDPSKIGGKRVLNQGFCSDYGKSKAGDIDGANRGCLHRIKSRLPRLNKLFQQHNLDVNKHTAAYINAVDLWNQAAPRVSDNFPQIYANNISFGLSIDDAIRRSRIDAFNLSASGLFNICSREPYYISRLAAYPRNSTQWKRGCIDIDQNRRRLAINEVLINRGVI
;
A
#
# COMPACT_ATOMS: atom_id res chain seq x y z
N MET A 1 -46.05 66.81 11.01
CA MET A 1 -46.91 65.80 11.65
C MET A 1 -46.02 64.69 12.19
N ILE A 2 -46.16 64.44 13.48
CA ILE A 2 -45.26 63.69 14.37
C ILE A 2 -45.94 62.36 14.74
N ARG A 3 -45.10 61.32 14.93
CA ARG A 3 -45.24 60.01 15.63
C ARG A 3 -46.25 59.93 16.81
N PRO A 4 -46.40 58.79 17.55
CA PRO A 4 -46.16 57.33 17.33
C PRO A 4 -47.38 56.48 17.83
N TYR A 5 -47.28 55.14 17.93
CA TYR A 5 -47.45 54.35 19.18
C TYR A 5 -47.44 52.81 18.96
N HIS A 6 -46.64 52.15 19.82
CA HIS A 6 -46.66 50.81 20.47
C HIS A 6 -47.37 49.59 19.83
N LEU A 7 -46.69 48.43 19.63
CA LEU A 7 -46.17 47.38 20.56
C LEU A 7 -47.23 46.34 20.99
N THR A 8 -47.04 45.06 20.62
CA THR A 8 -47.24 43.79 21.38
C THR A 8 -47.14 42.58 20.42
N ILE A 9 -46.07 41.78 20.44
CA ILE A 9 -45.85 40.51 21.15
C ILE A 9 -47.00 39.51 20.98
N LEU A 10 -46.77 38.46 20.18
CA LEU A 10 -47.30 37.12 20.47
C LEU A 10 -46.27 36.05 20.09
N SER A 11 -45.83 35.33 21.11
CA SER A 11 -44.93 34.19 21.06
C SER A 11 -45.62 32.98 20.42
N LEU A 12 -44.96 32.31 19.48
CA LEU A 12 -45.29 30.93 19.12
C LEU A 12 -44.06 30.04 19.35
N LEU A 13 -44.08 29.37 20.50
CA LEU A 13 -43.22 28.25 20.83
C LEU A 13 -43.54 27.08 19.90
N ILE A 14 -42.67 26.81 18.93
CA ILE A 14 -42.69 25.54 18.21
C ILE A 14 -41.91 24.52 19.04
N LEU A 15 -42.64 23.79 19.87
CA LEU A 15 -42.24 22.49 20.39
C LEU A 15 -42.10 21.52 19.21
N SER A 16 -40.89 21.38 18.67
CA SER A 16 -40.53 20.21 17.87
C SER A 16 -39.79 19.22 18.76
N SER A 17 -40.45 18.10 18.97
CA SER A 17 -40.01 16.96 19.77
C SER A 17 -38.62 16.48 19.34
N PRO A 18 -37.83 15.89 20.25
CA PRO A 18 -36.60 15.21 19.88
C PRO A 18 -37.00 13.99 19.04
N LEU A 19 -36.82 14.08 17.72
CA LEU A 19 -36.70 12.89 16.90
C LEU A 19 -35.45 12.18 17.39
N LEU A 20 -35.69 11.15 18.20
CA LEU A 20 -34.81 10.03 18.48
C LEU A 20 -34.29 9.50 17.13
N GLY A 21 -33.26 10.15 16.62
CA GLY A 21 -32.43 9.66 15.56
C GLY A 21 -31.68 8.47 16.12
N LEU A 22 -32.27 7.29 15.88
CA LEU A 22 -31.67 5.97 15.93
C LEU A 22 -30.15 6.06 16.02
N SER A 23 -29.60 5.71 17.19
CA SER A 23 -28.20 5.36 17.28
C SER A 23 -28.01 4.20 16.30
N ILE A 24 -27.40 4.49 15.16
CA ILE A 24 -26.85 3.44 14.31
C ILE A 24 -25.70 2.89 15.13
N ASN A 25 -26.00 1.92 16.00
CA ASN A 25 -25.03 0.92 16.39
C ASN A 25 -24.71 0.17 15.10
N GLN A 26 -23.90 0.78 14.23
CA GLN A 26 -23.02 0.03 13.37
C GLN A 26 -22.13 -0.71 14.35
N SER A 27 -22.55 -1.93 14.66
CA SER A 27 -21.67 -2.98 15.13
C SER A 27 -20.57 -3.07 14.08
N PHE A 28 -19.51 -2.29 14.28
CA PHE A 28 -18.24 -2.48 13.61
C PHE A 28 -17.91 -3.94 13.82
N SER A 29 -17.99 -4.72 12.73
CA SER A 29 -17.60 -6.12 12.77
C SER A 29 -16.20 -6.14 13.36
N TYR A 30 -16.09 -6.77 14.53
CA TYR A 30 -14.83 -7.11 15.14
C TYR A 30 -13.95 -7.67 14.02
N ILE A 31 -12.89 -6.93 13.70
CA ILE A 31 -11.93 -7.30 12.65
C ILE A 31 -11.57 -8.75 12.87
N ASP A 32 -11.79 -9.57 11.87
CA ASP A 32 -11.25 -10.92 11.90
C ASP A 32 -9.72 -10.81 11.79
N ARG A 33 -9.05 -10.60 12.93
CA ARG A 33 -7.58 -10.61 13.06
C ARG A 33 -6.99 -11.84 12.37
N ASN A 34 -7.78 -12.92 12.26
CA ASN A 34 -7.39 -14.16 11.61
C ASN A 34 -7.08 -13.98 10.12
N ASN A 35 -7.67 -13.04 9.37
CA ASN A 35 -7.40 -12.97 7.92
C ASN A 35 -6.06 -12.30 7.60
N ALA A 36 -5.74 -11.15 8.22
CA ALA A 36 -4.43 -10.53 8.07
C ALA A 36 -3.31 -11.47 8.56
N GLU A 37 -3.54 -12.19 9.66
CA GLU A 37 -2.59 -13.19 10.14
C GLU A 37 -2.44 -14.38 9.18
N LYS A 38 -3.53 -14.86 8.56
CA LYS A 38 -3.48 -15.94 7.54
C LYS A 38 -2.72 -15.51 6.27
N LEU A 39 -2.96 -14.29 5.79
CA LEU A 39 -2.31 -13.75 4.58
C LEU A 39 -0.79 -13.65 4.72
N PHE A 40 -0.29 -13.52 5.95
CA PHE A 40 1.14 -13.29 6.24
C PHE A 40 1.70 -14.24 7.30
N SER A 41 1.11 -15.42 7.50
CA SER A 41 1.48 -16.36 8.57
C SER A 41 2.86 -16.98 8.37
N ASN A 42 3.20 -17.34 7.14
CA ASN A 42 4.47 -17.94 6.74
C ASN A 42 4.85 -17.51 5.30
N ILE A 43 6.03 -17.92 4.82
CA ILE A 43 6.54 -17.54 3.49
C ILE A 43 5.63 -17.97 2.34
N GLU A 44 4.88 -19.06 2.50
CA GLU A 44 3.99 -19.62 1.49
C GLU A 44 2.57 -19.02 1.54
N SER A 45 2.27 -18.21 2.55
CA SER A 45 0.97 -17.53 2.66
C SER A 45 0.72 -16.63 1.45
N PRO A 46 -0.53 -16.48 0.99
CA PRO A 46 -0.82 -15.75 -0.25
C PRO A 46 -0.27 -14.32 -0.29
N GLY A 47 -0.32 -13.59 0.82
CA GLY A 47 0.21 -12.23 0.90
C GLY A 47 1.74 -12.18 0.80
N ASN A 48 2.45 -13.12 1.43
CA ASN A 48 3.91 -13.19 1.32
C ASN A 48 4.37 -13.65 -0.06
N VAL A 49 3.66 -14.58 -0.70
CA VAL A 49 3.93 -14.98 -2.09
C VAL A 49 3.68 -13.83 -3.06
N ALA A 50 2.62 -13.04 -2.83
CA ALA A 50 2.33 -11.85 -3.64
C ALA A 50 3.45 -10.79 -3.54
N ILE A 51 3.96 -10.54 -2.33
CA ILE A 51 5.12 -9.65 -2.12
C ILE A 51 6.36 -10.23 -2.79
N CYS A 52 6.63 -11.53 -2.63
CA CYS A 52 7.76 -12.20 -3.26
C CYS A 52 7.74 -12.10 -4.79
N ARG A 53 6.55 -12.24 -5.38
CA ARG A 53 6.33 -12.04 -6.82
C ARG A 53 6.53 -10.59 -7.24
N ALA A 54 6.06 -9.62 -6.46
CA ALA A 54 6.28 -8.19 -6.72
C ALA A 54 7.77 -7.80 -6.73
N GLU A 55 8.56 -8.42 -5.86
CA GLU A 55 10.03 -8.28 -5.80
C GLU A 55 10.74 -8.96 -6.98
N GLY A 56 10.10 -9.93 -7.64
CA GLY A 56 10.71 -10.77 -8.66
C GLY A 56 11.42 -12.02 -8.10
N ASN A 57 11.32 -12.27 -6.80
CA ASN A 57 11.94 -13.41 -6.13
C ASN A 57 11.09 -14.68 -6.23
N CYS A 58 9.82 -14.56 -6.61
CA CYS A 58 8.93 -15.70 -6.86
C CYS A 58 8.25 -15.59 -8.23
N GLU A 59 7.88 -16.75 -8.76
CA GLU A 59 6.86 -16.91 -9.80
C GLU A 59 5.45 -16.78 -9.21
N LYS A 60 4.43 -16.64 -10.07
CA LYS A 60 3.03 -16.45 -9.64
C LYS A 60 2.47 -17.62 -8.81
N ASN A 61 3.04 -18.81 -8.93
CA ASN A 61 2.68 -19.99 -8.15
C ASN A 61 3.40 -20.05 -6.78
N GLY A 62 4.41 -19.20 -6.56
CA GLY A 62 5.25 -19.18 -5.36
C GLY A 62 6.57 -19.96 -5.49
N GLN A 63 6.89 -20.52 -6.66
CA GLN A 63 8.23 -21.07 -6.90
C GLN A 63 9.27 -19.96 -6.88
N PHE A 64 10.42 -20.21 -6.26
CA PHE A 64 11.50 -19.22 -6.16
C PHE A 64 12.25 -19.06 -7.49
N THR A 65 12.56 -17.82 -7.84
CA THR A 65 13.44 -17.49 -8.97
C THR A 65 14.90 -17.51 -8.52
N SER A 66 15.84 -17.32 -9.45
CA SER A 66 17.26 -17.17 -9.08
C SER A 66 17.52 -15.98 -8.16
N LEU A 67 16.72 -14.90 -8.24
CA LEU A 67 16.89 -13.69 -7.43
C LEU A 67 16.69 -13.94 -5.93
N TYR A 68 15.84 -14.91 -5.59
CA TYR A 68 15.60 -15.34 -4.21
C TYR A 68 16.87 -15.84 -3.52
N TYR A 69 17.73 -16.55 -4.25
CA TYR A 69 18.95 -17.16 -3.69
C TYR A 69 20.12 -16.19 -3.57
N GLY A 70 19.99 -14.96 -4.06
CA GLY A 70 21.04 -13.96 -3.95
C GLY A 70 21.27 -13.19 -5.23
N HIS A 71 21.25 -11.87 -5.13
CA HIS A 71 21.77 -10.96 -6.14
C HIS A 71 22.41 -9.75 -5.49
N ILE A 72 23.34 -9.09 -6.19
CA ILE A 72 23.94 -7.86 -5.68
C ILE A 72 22.99 -6.69 -5.93
N ASP A 73 22.49 -6.09 -4.85
CA ASP A 73 21.69 -4.87 -4.91
C ASP A 73 22.56 -3.74 -5.49
N PRO A 74 22.04 -2.98 -6.47
CA PRO A 74 22.75 -1.82 -6.99
C PRO A 74 22.95 -0.70 -5.97
N SER A 75 22.18 -0.70 -4.88
CA SER A 75 22.29 0.20 -3.75
C SER A 75 23.52 -0.13 -2.91
N LYS A 76 24.34 0.88 -2.59
CA LYS A 76 25.47 0.73 -1.65
C LYS A 76 25.01 1.09 -0.24
N ILE A 77 25.26 0.23 0.74
CA ILE A 77 25.12 0.56 2.17
C ILE A 77 26.54 0.76 2.72
N GLY A 78 26.85 1.98 3.20
CA GLY A 78 28.20 2.31 3.67
C GLY A 78 29.30 2.13 2.62
N GLY A 79 28.98 2.31 1.33
CA GLY A 79 29.91 2.14 0.22
C GLY A 79 30.12 0.69 -0.26
N LYS A 80 29.56 -0.31 0.42
CA LYS A 80 29.70 -1.73 0.06
C LYS A 80 28.52 -2.24 -0.76
N ARG A 81 28.80 -3.16 -1.69
CA ARG A 81 27.81 -3.97 -2.40
C ARG A 81 27.05 -4.82 -1.39
N VAL A 82 25.74 -4.92 -1.58
CA VAL A 82 24.85 -5.61 -0.64
C VAL A 82 24.29 -6.83 -1.33
N LEU A 83 24.49 -8.02 -0.75
CA LEU A 83 23.75 -9.21 -1.15
C LEU A 83 22.29 -9.05 -0.72
N ASN A 84 21.36 -9.25 -1.63
CA ASN A 84 19.93 -9.32 -1.39
C ASN A 84 19.44 -10.74 -1.68
N GLN A 85 18.73 -11.36 -0.73
CA GLN A 85 18.25 -12.74 -0.80
C GLN A 85 16.96 -12.91 0.03
N GLY A 86 16.26 -14.02 -0.15
CA GLY A 86 14.99 -14.31 0.51
C GLY A 86 13.78 -13.72 -0.22
N PHE A 87 12.59 -13.87 0.36
CA PHE A 87 11.35 -13.52 -0.33
C PHE A 87 11.04 -12.01 -0.38
N CYS A 88 11.70 -11.18 0.44
CA CYS A 88 11.50 -9.73 0.47
C CYS A 88 12.84 -8.97 0.47
N SER A 89 12.89 -7.80 -0.15
CA SER A 89 14.13 -7.04 -0.34
C SER A 89 14.58 -6.21 0.87
N ASP A 90 13.72 -6.03 1.88
CA ASP A 90 13.94 -5.08 3.00
C ASP A 90 14.79 -5.66 4.15
N TYR A 91 14.92 -6.99 4.22
CA TYR A 91 15.76 -7.68 5.21
C TYR A 91 16.86 -8.55 4.59
N GLY A 92 16.74 -8.91 3.30
CA GLY A 92 17.75 -9.69 2.56
C GLY A 92 19.13 -9.04 2.45
N LYS A 93 19.23 -7.75 2.78
CA LYS A 93 20.43 -6.90 2.68
C LYS A 93 21.44 -7.18 3.78
N SER A 94 22.46 -8.01 3.52
CA SER A 94 23.70 -8.24 4.30
C SER A 94 23.61 -8.46 5.84
N LYS A 95 22.43 -8.36 6.45
CA LYS A 95 22.16 -8.48 7.90
C LYS A 95 21.76 -9.90 8.30
N ALA A 96 21.22 -10.66 7.36
CA ALA A 96 20.66 -11.97 7.59
C ALA A 96 21.70 -13.09 7.71
N GLY A 97 22.90 -12.93 7.13
CA GLY A 97 23.94 -13.96 7.06
C GLY A 97 23.64 -15.05 6.02
N ASP A 98 22.42 -15.59 6.02
CA ASP A 98 21.95 -16.65 5.11
C ASP A 98 20.49 -16.42 4.66
N ILE A 99 19.96 -17.33 3.83
CA ILE A 99 18.62 -17.24 3.25
C ILE A 99 17.52 -17.43 4.30
N ASP A 100 17.74 -18.27 5.30
CA ASP A 100 16.77 -18.55 6.35
C ASP A 100 16.63 -17.36 7.30
N GLY A 101 17.75 -16.72 7.63
CA GLY A 101 17.79 -15.44 8.34
C GLY A 101 17.06 -14.35 7.56
N ALA A 102 17.20 -14.32 6.23
CA ALA A 102 16.53 -13.34 5.39
C ALA A 102 15.01 -13.56 5.42
N ASN A 103 14.57 -14.80 5.27
CA ASN A 103 13.15 -15.18 5.35
C ASN A 103 12.54 -14.86 6.72
N ARG A 104 13.21 -15.25 7.82
CA ARG A 104 12.74 -14.95 9.19
C ARG A 104 12.64 -13.46 9.42
N GLY A 105 13.65 -12.70 9.00
CA GLY A 105 13.66 -11.24 9.13
C GLY A 105 12.57 -10.55 8.32
N CYS A 106 12.35 -10.99 7.07
CA CYS A 106 11.24 -10.52 6.23
C CYS A 106 9.88 -10.78 6.87
N LEU A 107 9.64 -12.02 7.33
CA LEU A 107 8.39 -12.40 7.97
C LEU A 107 8.15 -11.60 9.26
N HIS A 108 9.17 -11.48 10.10
CA HIS A 108 9.10 -10.70 11.33
C HIS A 108 8.77 -9.23 11.02
N ARG A 109 9.45 -8.64 10.04
CA ARG A 109 9.25 -7.24 9.65
C ARG A 109 7.85 -7.01 9.13
N ILE A 110 7.35 -7.83 8.21
CA ILE A 110 5.95 -7.73 7.71
C ILE A 110 4.96 -7.83 8.88
N LYS A 111 5.07 -8.87 9.71
CA LYS A 111 4.16 -9.09 10.85
C LYS A 111 4.14 -7.91 11.82
N SER A 112 5.30 -7.33 12.13
CA SER A 112 5.40 -6.16 13.02
C SER A 112 4.63 -4.93 12.54
N ARG A 113 4.29 -4.85 11.25
CA ARG A 113 3.60 -3.69 10.65
C ARG A 113 2.11 -3.87 10.52
N LEU A 114 1.62 -5.12 10.49
CA LEU A 114 0.21 -5.44 10.34
C LEU A 114 -0.68 -4.73 11.37
N PRO A 115 -0.33 -4.64 12.67
CA PRO A 115 -1.19 -3.94 13.65
C PRO A 115 -1.41 -2.45 13.31
N ARG A 116 -0.37 -1.77 12.82
CA ARG A 116 -0.47 -0.36 12.43
C ARG A 116 -1.30 -0.19 11.17
N LEU A 117 -1.05 -1.00 10.14
CA LEU A 117 -1.84 -0.95 8.90
C LEU A 117 -3.31 -1.30 9.15
N ASN A 118 -3.60 -2.28 10.02
CA ASN A 118 -4.97 -2.61 10.43
C ASN A 118 -5.67 -1.39 11.03
N LYS A 119 -5.00 -0.70 11.96
CA LYS A 119 -5.54 0.52 12.56
C LYS A 119 -5.81 1.60 11.51
N LEU A 120 -4.87 1.83 10.58
CA LEU A 120 -5.02 2.86 9.54
C LEU A 120 -6.16 2.52 8.57
N PHE A 121 -6.31 1.26 8.14
CA PHE A 121 -7.45 0.83 7.33
C PHE A 121 -8.78 1.03 8.07
N GLN A 122 -8.85 0.65 9.36
CA GLN A 122 -10.04 0.85 10.19
C GLN A 122 -10.40 2.33 10.35
N GLN A 123 -9.41 3.20 10.57
CA GLN A 123 -9.60 4.65 10.69
C GLN A 123 -10.21 5.29 9.43
N HIS A 124 -10.07 4.64 8.28
CA HIS A 124 -10.65 5.07 7.00
C HIS A 124 -11.83 4.20 6.56
N ASN A 125 -12.45 3.45 7.48
CA ASN A 125 -13.61 2.58 7.22
C ASN A 125 -13.37 1.52 6.13
N LEU A 126 -12.12 1.06 5.97
CA LEU A 126 -11.74 0.03 5.02
C LEU A 126 -11.68 -1.33 5.71
N ASP A 127 -12.58 -2.24 5.33
CA ASP A 127 -12.52 -3.64 5.72
C ASP A 127 -11.44 -4.38 4.93
N VAL A 128 -10.40 -4.86 5.61
CA VAL A 128 -9.27 -5.58 5.00
C VAL A 128 -9.70 -6.85 4.25
N ASN A 129 -10.84 -7.46 4.63
CA ASN A 129 -11.37 -8.64 3.96
C ASN A 129 -11.99 -8.28 2.60
N LYS A 130 -12.66 -7.13 2.52
CA LYS A 130 -13.24 -6.62 1.26
C LYS A 130 -12.19 -5.93 0.38
N HIS A 131 -11.11 -5.45 1.00
CA HIS A 131 -10.03 -4.72 0.34
C HIS A 131 -8.70 -5.48 0.42
N THR A 132 -8.72 -6.81 0.34
CA THR A 132 -7.52 -7.66 0.53
C THR A 132 -6.38 -7.31 -0.42
N ALA A 133 -6.68 -7.08 -1.71
CA ALA A 133 -5.67 -6.64 -2.67
C ALA A 133 -5.04 -5.30 -2.27
N ALA A 134 -5.84 -4.33 -1.83
CA ALA A 134 -5.34 -3.02 -1.37
C ALA A 134 -4.51 -3.16 -0.09
N TYR A 135 -4.92 -4.02 0.84
CA TYR A 135 -4.18 -4.30 2.07
C TYR A 135 -2.79 -4.90 1.79
N ILE A 136 -2.72 -5.90 0.91
CA ILE A 136 -1.44 -6.51 0.51
C ILE A 136 -0.55 -5.50 -0.22
N ASN A 137 -1.13 -4.65 -1.08
CA ASN A 137 -0.40 -3.55 -1.71
C ASN A 137 0.15 -2.53 -0.70
N ALA A 138 -0.58 -2.24 0.39
CA ALA A 138 -0.10 -1.38 1.47
C ALA A 138 1.08 -1.99 2.24
N VAL A 139 1.02 -3.29 2.53
CA VAL A 139 2.12 -4.04 3.16
C VAL A 139 3.35 -4.06 2.25
N ASP A 140 3.14 -4.29 0.97
CA ASP A 140 4.18 -4.29 -0.05
C ASP A 140 4.88 -2.92 -0.21
N LEU A 141 4.12 -1.82 -0.15
CA LEU A 141 4.67 -0.46 -0.10
C LEU A 141 5.52 -0.23 1.15
N TRP A 142 5.10 -0.77 2.29
CA TRP A 142 5.85 -0.69 3.53
C TRP A 142 7.24 -1.31 3.37
N ASN A 143 7.29 -2.48 2.72
CA ASN A 143 8.53 -3.19 2.44
C ASN A 143 9.46 -2.45 1.46
N GLN A 144 8.96 -1.47 0.69
CA GLN A 144 9.79 -0.65 -0.21
C GLN A 144 10.27 0.67 0.42
N ALA A 145 9.38 1.41 1.08
CA ALA A 145 9.60 2.83 1.38
C ALA A 145 8.96 3.30 2.71
N ALA A 146 9.14 2.51 3.77
CA ALA A 146 8.63 2.83 5.10
C ALA A 146 9.31 4.05 5.77
N PRO A 147 8.63 4.72 6.72
CA PRO A 147 7.22 4.51 7.11
C PRO A 147 6.23 5.45 6.39
N ARG A 148 6.69 6.59 5.87
CA ARG A 148 5.82 7.68 5.40
C ARG A 148 4.95 7.29 4.19
N VAL A 149 5.50 6.53 3.25
CA VAL A 149 4.77 6.11 2.02
C VAL A 149 3.63 5.15 2.38
N SER A 150 3.89 4.20 3.26
CA SER A 150 2.92 3.18 3.63
C SER A 150 1.83 3.65 4.59
N ASP A 151 2.12 4.63 5.44
CA ASP A 151 1.12 5.21 6.36
C ASP A 151 0.04 6.01 5.63
N ASN A 152 0.37 6.66 4.52
CA ASN A 152 -0.56 7.49 3.75
C ASN A 152 -1.46 6.66 2.81
N PHE A 153 -1.04 5.44 2.45
CA PHE A 153 -1.76 4.63 1.47
C PHE A 153 -3.24 4.40 1.81
N PRO A 154 -3.63 4.03 3.06
CA PRO A 154 -5.03 3.75 3.38
C PRO A 154 -5.93 4.98 3.19
N GLN A 155 -5.46 6.16 3.58
CA GLN A 155 -6.19 7.41 3.38
C GLN A 155 -6.37 7.73 1.90
N ILE A 156 -5.28 7.66 1.12
CA ILE A 156 -5.34 7.96 -0.32
C ILE A 156 -6.25 6.96 -1.04
N TYR A 157 -6.19 5.68 -0.66
CA TYR A 157 -7.06 4.63 -1.20
C TYR A 157 -8.53 4.87 -0.89
N ALA A 158 -8.87 5.17 0.36
CA ALA A 158 -10.25 5.51 0.74
C ALA A 158 -10.77 6.72 -0.05
N ASN A 159 -9.96 7.76 -0.21
CA ASN A 159 -10.32 8.94 -1.00
C ASN A 159 -10.56 8.57 -2.47
N ASN A 160 -9.67 7.79 -3.09
CA ASN A 160 -9.80 7.36 -4.49
C ASN A 160 -11.08 6.55 -4.73
N ILE A 161 -11.44 5.64 -3.81
CA ILE A 161 -12.71 4.92 -3.87
C ILE A 161 -13.89 5.87 -3.72
N SER A 162 -13.83 6.83 -2.80
CA SER A 162 -14.90 7.82 -2.61
C SER A 162 -15.12 8.72 -3.84
N PHE A 163 -14.08 8.92 -4.65
CA PHE A 163 -14.16 9.64 -5.93
C PHE A 163 -14.65 8.77 -7.10
N GLY A 164 -15.04 7.51 -6.84
CA GLY A 164 -15.60 6.61 -7.85
C GLY A 164 -14.57 5.90 -8.71
N LEU A 165 -13.29 5.90 -8.33
CA LEU A 165 -12.30 5.06 -9.02
C LEU A 165 -12.60 3.57 -8.77
N SER A 166 -12.31 2.75 -9.79
CA SER A 166 -12.33 1.29 -9.63
C SER A 166 -11.36 0.86 -8.53
N ILE A 167 -11.59 -0.29 -7.90
CA ILE A 167 -10.67 -0.80 -6.86
C ILE A 167 -9.23 -0.87 -7.38
N ASP A 168 -9.06 -1.32 -8.63
CA ASP A 168 -7.75 -1.51 -9.23
C ASP A 168 -7.03 -0.18 -9.51
N ASP A 169 -7.75 0.80 -10.06
CA ASP A 169 -7.23 2.15 -10.30
C ASP A 169 -6.95 2.89 -9.00
N ALA A 170 -7.80 2.73 -7.99
CA ALA A 170 -7.60 3.28 -6.67
C ALA A 170 -6.32 2.72 -6.03
N ILE A 171 -6.05 1.41 -6.15
CA ILE A 171 -4.78 0.82 -5.69
C ILE A 171 -3.61 1.44 -6.44
N ARG A 172 -3.62 1.44 -7.78
CA ARG A 172 -2.53 2.01 -8.60
C ARG A 172 -2.25 3.45 -8.19
N ARG A 173 -3.30 4.29 -8.16
CA ARG A 173 -3.17 5.71 -7.86
C ARG A 173 -2.64 5.94 -6.45
N SER A 174 -3.13 5.18 -5.47
CA SER A 174 -2.63 5.28 -4.09
C SER A 174 -1.18 4.88 -3.95
N ARG A 175 -0.70 3.88 -4.70
CA ARG A 175 0.74 3.54 -4.71
C ARG A 175 1.57 4.69 -5.28
N ILE A 176 1.13 5.32 -6.36
CA ILE A 176 1.86 6.41 -7.00
C ILE A 176 1.92 7.65 -6.10
N ASP A 177 0.75 8.07 -5.59
CA ASP A 177 0.62 9.30 -4.81
C ASP A 177 1.27 9.19 -3.42
N ALA A 178 1.42 7.98 -2.90
CA ALA A 178 2.17 7.72 -1.68
C ALA A 178 3.69 7.94 -1.85
N PHE A 179 4.23 7.78 -3.07
CA PHE A 179 5.68 7.84 -3.33
C PHE A 179 6.19 9.28 -3.52
N ASN A 180 7.40 9.57 -3.01
CA ASN A 180 8.05 10.87 -3.18
C ASN A 180 8.90 10.93 -4.46
N LEU A 181 9.01 12.11 -5.07
CA LEU A 181 9.89 12.44 -6.19
C LEU A 181 11.39 12.52 -5.81
N SER A 182 11.76 12.05 -4.61
CA SER A 182 13.14 11.94 -4.12
C SER A 182 13.69 10.51 -4.15
N ALA A 183 12.99 9.55 -4.76
CA ALA A 183 13.37 8.14 -4.82
C ALA A 183 14.55 7.87 -5.78
N SER A 184 15.74 8.41 -5.47
CA SER A 184 16.94 8.35 -6.34
C SER A 184 17.35 6.93 -6.73
N GLY A 185 17.21 5.94 -5.84
CA GLY A 185 17.47 4.54 -6.14
C GLY A 185 16.61 4.01 -7.29
N LEU A 186 15.30 4.30 -7.27
CA LEU A 186 14.37 3.93 -8.34
C LEU A 186 14.70 4.67 -9.64
N PHE A 187 15.01 5.98 -9.58
CA PHE A 187 15.37 6.74 -10.78
C PHE A 187 16.65 6.24 -11.44
N ASN A 188 17.63 5.77 -10.67
CA ASN A 188 18.81 5.14 -11.22
C ASN A 188 18.46 3.88 -12.03
N ILE A 189 17.57 3.03 -11.52
CA ILE A 189 17.06 1.84 -12.21
C ILE A 189 16.30 2.26 -13.49
N CYS A 190 15.35 3.18 -13.39
CA CYS A 190 14.59 3.65 -14.55
C CYS A 190 15.46 4.23 -15.67
N SER A 191 16.63 4.78 -15.33
CA SER A 191 17.53 5.39 -16.30
C SER A 191 18.52 4.44 -16.96
N ARG A 192 18.63 3.18 -16.49
CA ARG A 192 19.59 2.20 -17.00
C ARG A 192 18.93 0.95 -17.59
N GLU A 193 17.74 0.60 -17.12
CA GLU A 193 17.07 -0.64 -17.52
C GLU A 193 16.24 -0.41 -18.80
N PRO A 194 16.45 -1.20 -19.87
CA PRO A 194 15.75 -1.02 -21.16
C PRO A 194 14.21 -1.00 -21.05
N TYR A 195 13.66 -1.78 -20.12
CA TYR A 195 12.23 -1.84 -19.83
C TYR A 195 11.64 -0.46 -19.49
N TYR A 196 12.35 0.33 -18.68
CA TYR A 196 11.90 1.65 -18.26
C TYR A 196 12.29 2.73 -19.28
N ILE A 197 13.49 2.65 -19.86
CA ILE A 197 13.98 3.63 -20.85
C ILE A 197 12.99 3.76 -22.02
N SER A 198 12.57 2.64 -22.61
CA SER A 198 11.63 2.63 -23.73
C SER A 198 10.27 3.28 -23.38
N ARG A 199 9.79 3.07 -22.15
CA ARG A 199 8.50 3.60 -21.68
C ARG A 199 8.56 5.07 -21.23
N LEU A 200 9.75 5.59 -20.97
CA LEU A 200 9.97 6.97 -20.53
C LEU A 200 10.53 7.87 -21.63
N ALA A 201 10.73 7.34 -22.84
CA ALA A 201 11.38 8.03 -23.95
C ALA A 201 10.71 9.36 -24.34
N ALA A 202 9.40 9.49 -24.12
CA ALA A 202 8.63 10.70 -24.41
C ALA A 202 8.87 11.85 -23.41
N TYR A 203 9.52 11.59 -22.26
CA TYR A 203 9.73 12.60 -21.21
C TYR A 203 11.20 12.97 -21.09
N PRO A 204 11.53 14.27 -20.95
CA PRO A 204 12.91 14.69 -20.66
C PRO A 204 13.43 14.01 -19.40
N ARG A 205 14.62 13.41 -19.47
CA ARG A 205 15.23 12.66 -18.36
C ARG A 205 15.25 13.51 -17.09
N ASN A 206 14.86 12.91 -15.96
CA ASN A 206 14.79 13.53 -14.63
C ASN A 206 13.78 14.68 -14.46
N SER A 207 12.99 15.03 -15.50
CA SER A 207 11.85 15.94 -15.34
C SER A 207 10.83 15.40 -14.34
N THR A 208 9.95 16.27 -13.83
CA THR A 208 8.86 15.86 -12.93
C THR A 208 7.98 14.79 -13.58
N GLN A 209 7.68 14.93 -14.87
CA GLN A 209 6.89 13.98 -15.65
C GLN A 209 7.63 12.64 -15.77
N TRP A 210 8.93 12.67 -16.08
CA TRP A 210 9.76 11.46 -16.14
C TRP A 210 9.80 10.72 -14.80
N LYS A 211 9.99 11.45 -13.69
CA LYS A 211 10.03 10.86 -12.35
C LYS A 211 8.70 10.24 -11.95
N ARG A 212 7.58 10.93 -12.22
CA ARG A 212 6.23 10.41 -11.99
C ARG A 212 5.95 9.19 -12.85
N GLY A 213 6.31 9.23 -14.13
CA GLY A 213 6.19 8.08 -15.03
C GLY A 213 7.00 6.87 -14.55
N CYS A 214 8.23 7.10 -14.06
CA CYS A 214 9.07 6.04 -13.50
C CYS A 214 8.42 5.39 -12.26
N ILE A 215 7.88 6.20 -11.34
CA ILE A 215 7.13 5.69 -10.17
C ILE A 215 5.90 4.90 -10.63
N ASP A 216 5.12 5.43 -11.57
CA ASP A 216 3.93 4.75 -12.09
C ASP A 216 4.25 3.40 -12.71
N ILE A 217 5.24 3.33 -13.62
CA ILE A 217 5.65 2.09 -14.26
C ILE A 217 6.05 1.03 -13.21
N ASP A 218 6.86 1.42 -12.23
CA ASP A 218 7.35 0.50 -11.22
C ASP A 218 6.23 0.03 -10.27
N GLN A 219 5.43 0.98 -9.76
CA GLN A 219 4.36 0.67 -8.82
C GLN A 219 3.21 -0.11 -9.48
N ASN A 220 2.92 0.17 -10.75
CA ASN A 220 1.94 -0.60 -11.51
C ASN A 220 2.43 -2.02 -11.81
N ARG A 221 3.73 -2.22 -12.13
CA ARG A 221 4.32 -3.56 -12.27
C ARG A 221 4.13 -4.39 -11.00
N ARG A 222 4.40 -3.81 -9.83
CA ARG A 222 4.26 -4.49 -8.54
C ARG A 222 2.80 -4.80 -8.20
N ARG A 223 1.87 -3.87 -8.46
CA ARG A 223 0.43 -4.11 -8.32
C ARG A 223 -0.04 -5.29 -9.18
N LEU A 224 0.33 -5.32 -10.45
CA LEU A 224 -0.04 -6.40 -11.37
C LEU A 224 0.51 -7.74 -10.89
N ALA A 225 1.78 -7.77 -10.48
CA ALA A 225 2.43 -8.96 -9.92
C ALA A 225 1.72 -9.50 -8.66
N ILE A 226 1.22 -8.61 -7.79
CA ILE A 226 0.40 -8.99 -6.63
C ILE A 226 -0.93 -9.59 -7.09
N ASN A 227 -1.65 -8.90 -7.97
CA ASN A 227 -2.96 -9.36 -8.44
C ASN A 227 -2.89 -10.72 -9.13
N GLU A 228 -1.84 -10.98 -9.93
CA GLU A 228 -1.59 -12.28 -10.55
C GLU A 228 -1.56 -13.43 -9.52
N VAL A 229 -0.88 -13.22 -8.39
CA VAL A 229 -0.80 -14.24 -7.32
C VAL A 229 -2.15 -14.43 -6.64
N LEU A 230 -2.85 -13.33 -6.34
CA LEU A 230 -4.12 -13.40 -5.61
C LEU A 230 -5.21 -14.10 -6.41
N ILE A 231 -5.29 -13.82 -7.72
CA ILE A 231 -6.18 -14.51 -8.66
C ILE A 231 -5.80 -16.00 -8.73
N ASN A 232 -4.51 -16.29 -8.94
CA ASN A 232 -4.02 -17.67 -9.05
C ASN A 232 -4.27 -18.51 -7.78
N ARG A 233 -4.39 -17.87 -6.61
CA ARG A 233 -4.63 -18.53 -5.33
C ARG A 233 -6.08 -18.43 -4.84
N GLY A 234 -7.00 -17.89 -5.65
CA GLY A 234 -8.42 -17.77 -5.30
C GLY A 234 -8.69 -16.87 -4.11
N VAL A 235 -7.84 -15.86 -3.88
CA VAL A 235 -8.01 -14.88 -2.80
C VAL A 235 -8.91 -13.72 -3.22
N ILE A 236 -8.86 -13.35 -4.51
CA ILE A 236 -9.71 -12.35 -5.16
C ILE A 236 -10.23 -12.88 -6.49
#